data_AF-A0A7X7KD92-F1
#
_entry.id   AF-A0A7X7KD92-F1
#
_cell.length_a   1.000
_cell.length_b   1.000
_cell.length_c   1.000
_cell.angle_alpha   90.00
_cell.angle_beta   90.00
_cell.angle_gamma   90.00
#
_symmetry.space_group_name_H-M   'P 1'
#
loop_
_entity.id
_entity.type
_entity.pdbx_description
1 polymer ?
#
loop_
_entity_poly.entity_id
_entity_poly.type
_entity_poly.pdbx_seq_one_letter_code
_entity_poly.pdbx_strand_id
1 'polypeptide(L)'
;MRHAICGILLSAAACAALLASAVAVRAETCSLELNYREGSRRSFERQEYLYWATSSQSFHVQLLPQADGPPSFIGNEPHIAAFKKIVKKEPAYQSKTPFRGVVSFGGQDYAFALDEILPKPKDEKPKPRDGEKQGEDQKEKADAPSAKLAEKLAEQQPKQAAINYTRLYFDRNRNGDLTDDEVVKSDGDESAPRGVGFSHISFPRLEITLAAGGTEYKYAFTIEGYAILRERYGYVNVQFNAATAREGEIAIAGKKRRIVLSDYNSNGLFNDEIAVDDTVRGSNNELYPRQGDVLMVDPDFDENDSPYDVTASDSRHHVSKLIVIDGKFYDVKISPSGDRLSLTPSTAALGSVTNPNKKFRALIYGDKGFLKIAGEANAPVPVPAGEWKLFSYNIDLTDYPQPEPPKAEPPAEEEQKPESDAEESSLSKSLGKALEQLLGGGSRPAAPAARIRPTLISAQATRDYQAVKVVEGRTAVLPFGPPFKPHVVVQYQRDKMVQLGLTLIGSQGEICDNMIARGGRPSKPRFSITNAKGEVVQQGNFEYG
;
A
#
# COMPACT_ATOMS: atom_id res chain seq x y z
N MET A 1 -89.76 19.84 6.02
CA MET A 1 -89.10 19.85 7.34
C MET A 1 -88.96 18.39 7.78
N ARG A 2 -87.75 17.92 8.16
CA ARG A 2 -87.42 16.58 8.73
C ARG A 2 -87.49 15.37 7.75
N HIS A 3 -86.35 14.71 7.50
CA HIS A 3 -85.84 13.41 8.03
C HIS A 3 -86.17 12.25 7.07
N ALA A 4 -85.24 11.49 6.47
CA ALA A 4 -84.08 10.67 6.92
C ALA A 4 -84.39 9.16 6.80
N ILE A 5 -83.33 8.33 6.70
CA ILE A 5 -83.23 6.85 6.54
C ILE A 5 -82.93 6.47 5.07
N CYS A 6 -81.66 6.44 4.64
CA CYS A 6 -80.52 5.56 4.99
C CYS A 6 -80.65 4.16 4.40
N GLY A 7 -79.76 3.86 3.45
CA GLY A 7 -79.87 2.78 2.47
C GLY A 7 -79.03 1.55 2.79
N ILE A 8 -79.53 0.43 2.28
CA ILE A 8 -78.88 -0.88 2.24
C ILE A 8 -78.15 -0.97 0.90
N LEU A 9 -76.81 -0.91 0.90
CA LEU A 9 -75.93 -1.26 -0.23
C LEU A 9 -74.46 -1.09 0.20
N LEU A 10 -73.74 -2.17 0.51
CA LEU A 10 -72.27 -2.29 0.61
C LEU A 10 -71.97 -3.73 1.04
N SER A 11 -71.03 -4.50 0.52
CA SER A 11 -70.14 -4.42 -0.64
C SER A 11 -69.43 -5.79 -0.72
N ALA A 12 -69.13 -6.24 -1.92
CA ALA A 12 -68.34 -7.44 -2.17
C ALA A 12 -66.98 -7.37 -1.46
N ALA A 13 -66.69 -8.34 -0.60
CA ALA A 13 -65.39 -8.51 0.03
C ALA A 13 -64.39 -8.99 -1.03
N ALA A 14 -63.62 -8.05 -1.57
CA ALA A 14 -62.44 -8.36 -2.37
C ALA A 14 -61.39 -9.02 -1.46
N CYS A 15 -61.28 -10.34 -1.54
CA CYS A 15 -60.09 -11.08 -1.15
C CYS A 15 -58.95 -10.67 -2.09
N ALA A 16 -58.29 -9.56 -1.77
CA ALA A 16 -56.96 -9.28 -2.32
C ALA A 16 -55.99 -10.24 -1.65
N ALA A 17 -55.85 -11.43 -2.25
CA ALA A 17 -54.72 -12.30 -2.00
C ALA A 17 -53.45 -11.53 -2.37
N LEU A 18 -52.79 -10.96 -1.35
CA LEU A 18 -51.37 -10.62 -1.38
C LEU A 18 -50.62 -11.95 -1.59
N LEU A 19 -50.57 -12.41 -2.83
CA LEU A 19 -49.51 -13.28 -3.31
C LEU A 19 -48.23 -12.45 -3.23
N ALA A 20 -47.65 -12.39 -2.03
CA ALA A 20 -46.24 -12.10 -1.88
C ALA A 20 -45.51 -13.20 -2.64
N SER A 21 -45.21 -12.93 -3.90
CA SER A 21 -44.29 -13.74 -4.69
C SER A 21 -43.02 -13.85 -3.88
N ALA A 22 -42.84 -14.97 -3.18
CA ALA A 22 -41.58 -15.30 -2.54
C ALA A 22 -40.57 -15.43 -3.67
N VAL A 23 -39.92 -14.31 -4.01
CA VAL A 23 -38.76 -14.32 -4.90
C VAL A 23 -37.74 -15.16 -4.15
N ALA A 24 -37.60 -16.42 -4.57
CA ALA A 24 -36.63 -17.31 -3.99
C ALA A 24 -35.28 -16.59 -4.03
N VAL A 25 -34.70 -16.34 -2.86
CA VAL A 25 -33.36 -15.77 -2.74
C VAL A 25 -32.42 -16.82 -3.36
N ARG A 26 -32.07 -16.61 -4.63
CA ARG A 26 -31.16 -17.48 -5.36
C ARG A 26 -29.77 -16.89 -5.28
N ALA A 27 -28.82 -17.75 -4.99
CA ALA A 27 -27.41 -17.44 -5.13
C ALA A 27 -27.11 -17.27 -6.61
N GLU A 28 -26.54 -16.13 -6.98
CA GLU A 28 -25.97 -15.93 -8.30
C GLU A 28 -24.57 -16.52 -8.28
N THR A 29 -24.22 -17.35 -9.25
CA THR A 29 -22.94 -18.05 -9.29
C THR A 29 -22.33 -17.91 -10.68
N CYS A 30 -21.05 -17.61 -10.74
CA CYS A 30 -20.30 -17.54 -11.98
C CYS A 30 -19.00 -18.35 -11.91
N SER A 31 -18.46 -18.67 -13.09
CA SER A 31 -17.10 -19.18 -13.23
C SER A 31 -16.17 -18.00 -13.50
N LEU A 32 -14.96 -18.04 -12.96
CA LEU A 32 -13.93 -17.03 -13.17
C LEU A 32 -12.72 -17.65 -13.86
N GLU A 33 -12.32 -17.06 -14.98
CA GLU A 33 -11.18 -17.45 -15.78
C GLU A 33 -9.90 -16.86 -15.20
N LEU A 34 -8.79 -17.59 -15.35
CA LEU A 34 -7.50 -17.12 -14.86
C LEU A 34 -6.83 -16.23 -15.91
N ASN A 35 -6.58 -14.99 -15.53
CA ASN A 35 -5.86 -14.01 -16.33
C ASN A 35 -4.47 -13.78 -15.74
N TYR A 36 -3.53 -13.43 -16.61
CA TYR A 36 -2.13 -13.23 -16.24
C TYR A 36 -1.72 -11.79 -16.50
N ARG A 37 -0.82 -11.31 -15.65
CA ARG A 37 -0.17 -10.02 -15.85
C ARG A 37 0.80 -10.13 -17.03
N GLU A 38 0.67 -9.21 -17.98
CA GLU A 38 1.64 -9.00 -19.05
C GLU A 38 2.52 -7.78 -18.73
N GLY A 39 3.80 -7.81 -19.10
CA GLY A 39 4.71 -6.69 -18.88
C GLY A 39 5.25 -6.51 -17.45
N SER A 40 6.03 -5.43 -17.28
CA SER A 40 6.72 -5.10 -16.03
C SER A 40 6.01 -3.98 -15.27
N ARG A 41 6.08 -3.98 -13.93
CA ARG A 41 5.46 -2.96 -13.07
C ARG A 41 5.87 -1.51 -13.39
N ARG A 42 7.03 -1.32 -14.02
CA ARG A 42 7.59 0.02 -14.32
C ARG A 42 6.91 0.74 -15.48
N SER A 43 6.15 0.02 -16.31
CA SER A 43 5.49 0.58 -17.50
C SER A 43 3.99 0.77 -17.34
N PHE A 44 3.42 0.47 -16.17
CA PHE A 44 1.98 0.49 -15.99
C PHE A 44 1.42 1.90 -15.90
N GLU A 45 0.32 2.10 -16.61
CA GLU A 45 -0.59 3.19 -16.27
C GLU A 45 -1.15 2.95 -14.86
N ARG A 46 -1.53 4.04 -14.17
CA ARG A 46 -1.95 3.94 -12.77
C ARG A 46 -3.13 2.98 -12.56
N GLN A 47 -4.07 2.93 -13.49
CA GLN A 47 -5.22 2.03 -13.40
C GLN A 47 -4.80 0.56 -13.44
N GLU A 48 -3.86 0.21 -14.32
CA GLU A 48 -3.28 -1.12 -14.40
C GLU A 48 -2.49 -1.47 -13.12
N TYR A 49 -1.78 -0.49 -12.54
CA TYR A 49 -1.15 -0.66 -11.25
C TYR A 49 -2.17 -0.98 -10.13
N LEU A 50 -3.28 -0.23 -10.05
CA LEU A 50 -4.32 -0.46 -9.05
C LEU A 50 -4.98 -1.84 -9.21
N TYR A 51 -5.16 -2.27 -10.45
CA TYR A 51 -5.67 -3.59 -10.80
C TYR A 51 -4.74 -4.71 -10.31
N TRP A 52 -3.42 -4.59 -10.55
CA TRP A 52 -2.43 -5.62 -10.24
C TRP A 52 -1.71 -5.47 -8.90
N ALA A 53 -2.09 -4.48 -8.09
CA ALA A 53 -1.44 -4.28 -6.80
C ALA A 53 -1.76 -5.43 -5.85
N THR A 54 -0.74 -5.87 -5.12
CA THR A 54 -0.82 -6.95 -4.14
C THR A 54 -0.14 -6.54 -2.83
N SER A 55 -0.48 -7.25 -1.76
CA SER A 55 0.29 -7.42 -0.53
C SER A 55 1.19 -8.64 -0.66
N SER A 56 2.43 -8.43 -1.12
CA SER A 56 3.39 -9.50 -1.38
C SER A 56 3.78 -10.31 -0.15
N GLN A 57 4.21 -11.56 -0.38
CA GLN A 57 5.00 -12.30 0.59
C GLN A 57 6.42 -11.73 0.58
N SER A 58 6.80 -11.05 1.66
CA SER A 58 8.07 -10.32 1.73
C SER A 58 9.07 -10.98 2.67
N PHE A 59 10.32 -10.99 2.25
CA PHE A 59 11.46 -11.52 2.99
C PHE A 59 12.46 -10.39 3.16
N HIS A 60 12.74 -10.03 4.41
CA HIS A 60 13.66 -8.96 4.75
C HIS A 60 14.80 -9.51 5.60
N VAL A 61 16.02 -9.20 5.21
CA VAL A 61 17.20 -9.59 5.99
C VAL A 61 18.16 -8.43 6.08
N GLN A 62 18.56 -8.09 7.30
CA GLN A 62 19.59 -7.09 7.54
C GLN A 62 20.98 -7.68 7.31
N LEU A 63 21.87 -6.89 6.74
CA LEU A 63 23.27 -7.20 6.51
C LEU A 63 24.14 -6.35 7.44
N LEU A 64 25.10 -7.00 8.09
CA LEU A 64 26.22 -6.35 8.74
C LEU A 64 27.40 -6.30 7.77
N PRO A 65 27.82 -5.11 7.33
CA PRO A 65 29.08 -4.96 6.61
C PRO A 65 30.24 -5.47 7.47
N GLN A 66 31.15 -6.23 6.88
CA GLN A 66 32.40 -6.64 7.51
C GLN A 66 33.57 -5.95 6.80
N ALA A 67 34.57 -5.50 7.55
CA ALA A 67 35.71 -4.76 7.00
C ALA A 67 36.50 -5.58 5.97
N ASP A 68 36.71 -6.87 6.26
CA ASP A 68 37.58 -7.77 5.47
C ASP A 68 36.83 -9.02 4.95
N GLY A 69 35.49 -8.97 4.87
CA GLY A 69 34.68 -10.16 4.61
C GLY A 69 33.35 -9.87 3.93
N PRO A 70 32.66 -10.92 3.45
CA PRO A 70 31.28 -10.78 2.99
C PRO A 70 30.38 -10.33 4.16
N PRO A 71 29.30 -9.59 3.89
CA PRO A 71 28.39 -9.19 4.95
C PRO A 71 27.75 -10.40 5.63
N SER A 72 27.48 -10.33 6.92
CA SER A 72 26.73 -11.37 7.64
C SER A 72 25.27 -10.98 7.82
N PHE A 73 24.36 -11.96 7.70
CA PHE A 73 22.94 -11.73 7.92
C PHE A 73 22.61 -11.61 9.42
N ILE A 74 21.82 -10.60 9.80
CA ILE A 74 21.15 -10.52 11.12
C ILE A 74 19.67 -10.87 10.94
N GLY A 75 19.14 -11.69 11.86
CA GLY A 75 17.69 -11.87 12.00
C GLY A 75 17.06 -12.83 10.97
N ASN A 76 17.88 -13.44 10.11
CA ASN A 76 17.40 -14.39 9.10
C ASN A 76 17.15 -15.82 9.64
N GLU A 77 17.41 -16.06 10.93
CA GLU A 77 17.37 -17.41 11.50
C GLU A 77 16.03 -18.14 11.26
N PRO A 78 14.85 -17.50 11.38
CA PRO A 78 13.59 -18.18 11.09
C PRO A 78 13.48 -18.65 9.64
N HIS A 79 13.87 -17.82 8.67
CA HIS A 79 13.80 -18.17 7.25
C HIS A 79 14.84 -19.24 6.88
N ILE A 80 16.04 -19.17 7.43
CA ILE A 80 17.09 -20.19 7.23
C ILE A 80 16.69 -21.52 7.87
N ALA A 81 16.07 -21.50 9.06
CA ALA A 81 15.56 -22.70 9.70
C ALA A 81 14.44 -23.35 8.88
N ALA A 82 13.49 -22.55 8.36
CA ALA A 82 12.46 -23.04 7.46
C ALA A 82 13.06 -23.62 6.16
N PHE A 83 14.04 -22.95 5.57
CA PHE A 83 14.73 -23.41 4.36
C PHE A 83 15.44 -24.75 4.57
N LYS A 84 16.26 -24.86 5.62
CA LYS A 84 16.99 -26.10 5.97
C LYS A 84 16.06 -27.28 6.29
N LYS A 85 14.83 -27.01 6.71
CA LYS A 85 13.83 -28.05 7.01
C LYS A 85 13.37 -28.78 5.75
N ILE A 86 13.25 -28.08 4.62
CA ILE A 86 12.69 -28.64 3.38
C ILE A 86 13.73 -28.94 2.31
N VAL A 87 14.87 -28.23 2.32
CA VAL A 87 15.95 -28.42 1.35
C VAL A 87 16.85 -29.58 1.75
N LYS A 88 17.04 -30.51 0.81
CA LYS A 88 17.90 -31.69 0.90
C LYS A 88 19.20 -31.52 0.13
N LYS A 89 19.19 -30.73 -0.95
CA LYS A 89 20.36 -30.51 -1.81
C LYS A 89 20.38 -29.09 -2.34
N GLU A 90 21.51 -28.43 -2.15
CA GLU A 90 21.76 -27.06 -2.58
C GLU A 90 22.74 -27.04 -3.77
N PRO A 91 22.63 -26.05 -4.68
CA PRO A 91 23.65 -25.81 -5.69
C PRO A 91 24.95 -25.29 -5.05
N ALA A 92 26.04 -25.38 -5.81
CA ALA A 92 27.27 -24.67 -5.48
C ALA A 92 27.07 -23.17 -5.79
N TYR A 93 26.67 -22.39 -4.79
CA TYR A 93 26.48 -20.94 -4.93
C TYR A 93 27.78 -20.23 -5.27
N GLN A 94 27.70 -19.18 -6.10
CA GLN A 94 28.85 -18.33 -6.42
C GLN A 94 28.97 -17.14 -5.46
N SER A 95 27.84 -16.65 -4.95
CA SER A 95 27.82 -15.63 -3.92
C SER A 95 28.30 -16.20 -2.60
N LYS A 96 29.03 -15.39 -1.83
CA LYS A 96 29.39 -15.71 -0.45
C LYS A 96 28.19 -15.57 0.49
N THR A 97 27.16 -14.85 0.07
CA THR A 97 25.97 -14.51 0.86
C THR A 97 24.71 -14.74 0.06
N PRO A 98 24.43 -15.98 -0.40
CA PRO A 98 23.21 -16.24 -1.15
C PRO A 98 22.01 -16.06 -0.21
N PHE A 99 20.97 -15.40 -0.73
CA PHE A 99 19.75 -15.13 0.00
C PHE A 99 18.82 -16.34 -0.11
N ARG A 100 18.42 -16.93 1.02
CA ARG A 100 17.62 -18.16 1.04
C ARG A 100 16.31 -17.92 1.79
N GLY A 101 15.23 -18.55 1.35
CA GLY A 101 13.94 -18.47 2.01
C GLY A 101 12.96 -19.54 1.57
N VAL A 102 11.80 -19.55 2.22
CA VAL A 102 10.67 -20.43 1.90
C VAL A 102 9.44 -19.56 1.67
N VAL A 103 8.83 -19.68 0.50
CA VAL A 103 7.57 -19.04 0.16
C VAL A 103 6.46 -20.08 0.17
N SER A 104 5.24 -19.68 0.58
CA SER A 104 4.11 -20.61 0.64
C SER A 104 3.11 -20.29 -0.47
N PHE A 105 2.78 -21.28 -1.31
CA PHE A 105 1.74 -21.18 -2.33
C PHE A 105 0.75 -22.33 -2.21
N GLY A 106 -0.56 -22.05 -2.22
CA GLY A 106 -1.61 -23.06 -2.11
C GLY A 106 -1.52 -23.88 -0.81
N GLY A 107 -0.97 -23.30 0.26
CA GLY A 107 -0.68 -24.01 1.52
C GLY A 107 0.53 -24.96 1.46
N GLN A 108 1.37 -24.86 0.43
CA GLN A 108 2.57 -25.67 0.25
C GLN A 108 3.82 -24.79 0.26
N ASP A 109 4.91 -25.31 0.82
CA ASP A 109 6.17 -24.60 0.95
C ASP A 109 7.08 -24.86 -0.26
N TYR A 110 7.69 -23.80 -0.78
CA TYR A 110 8.64 -23.80 -1.89
C TYR A 110 9.95 -23.15 -1.45
N ALA A 111 11.06 -23.88 -1.58
CA ALA A 111 12.38 -23.33 -1.29
C ALA A 111 12.86 -22.44 -2.43
N PHE A 112 13.54 -21.36 -2.08
CA PHE A 112 14.24 -20.53 -3.06
C PHE A 112 15.58 -20.03 -2.55
N ALA A 113 16.51 -19.83 -3.48
CA ALA A 113 17.79 -19.19 -3.21
C ALA A 113 18.16 -18.21 -4.34
N LEU A 114 18.54 -16.99 -3.95
CA LEU A 114 19.11 -16.00 -4.84
C LEU A 114 20.64 -16.06 -4.78
N ASP A 115 21.26 -16.06 -5.95
CA ASP A 115 22.69 -16.15 -6.12
C ASP A 115 23.20 -15.10 -7.12
N GLU A 116 24.50 -14.90 -7.15
CA GLU A 116 25.17 -13.93 -8.01
C GLU A 116 25.90 -14.65 -9.14
N ILE A 117 26.11 -13.95 -10.25
CA ILE A 117 27.15 -14.33 -11.21
C ILE A 117 28.36 -13.49 -10.88
N LEU A 118 29.46 -14.12 -10.46
CA LEU A 118 30.71 -13.38 -10.32
C LEU A 118 31.09 -12.85 -11.72
N PRO A 119 31.34 -11.53 -11.89
CA PRO A 119 31.80 -11.01 -13.16
C PRO A 119 33.05 -11.81 -13.54
N LYS A 120 33.07 -12.34 -14.77
CA LYS A 120 34.29 -12.98 -15.28
C LYS A 120 35.44 -12.01 -15.05
N PRO A 121 36.59 -12.47 -14.50
CA PRO A 121 37.77 -11.64 -14.42
C PRO A 121 37.94 -10.98 -15.78
N LYS A 122 37.93 -9.64 -15.83
CA LYS A 122 38.26 -8.95 -17.08
C LYS A 122 39.62 -9.48 -17.45
N ASP A 123 39.70 -10.25 -18.54
CA ASP A 123 40.97 -10.73 -19.07
C ASP A 123 41.91 -9.54 -19.05
N GLU A 124 43.03 -9.69 -18.33
CA GLU A 124 44.02 -8.63 -18.17
C GLU A 124 44.23 -8.03 -19.55
N LYS A 125 43.86 -6.74 -19.72
CA LYS A 125 44.13 -6.02 -20.96
C LYS A 125 45.58 -6.34 -21.32
N PRO A 126 45.86 -6.87 -22.52
CA PRO A 126 47.23 -7.22 -22.89
C PRO A 126 48.09 -5.99 -22.61
N LYS A 127 49.15 -6.18 -21.81
CA LYS A 127 50.13 -5.13 -21.53
C LYS A 127 50.44 -4.41 -22.85
N PRO A 128 50.37 -3.08 -22.92
CA PRO A 128 50.79 -2.38 -24.12
C PRO A 128 52.20 -2.85 -24.44
N ARG A 129 52.38 -3.37 -25.66
CA ARG A 129 53.73 -3.64 -26.17
C ARG A 129 54.43 -2.30 -26.24
N ASP A 130 55.56 -2.21 -25.56
CA ASP A 130 56.46 -1.07 -25.66
C ASP A 130 56.85 -0.87 -27.12
N GLY A 131 56.44 0.26 -27.70
CA GLY A 131 56.95 0.73 -28.99
C GLY A 131 55.88 0.96 -30.06
N GLU A 132 55.08 2.01 -29.90
CA GLU A 132 54.58 2.75 -31.05
C GLU A 132 54.43 4.23 -30.69
N LYS A 133 55.39 5.03 -31.18
CA LYS A 133 55.31 6.49 -31.20
C LYS A 133 54.38 6.89 -32.35
N GLN A 134 53.19 7.36 -32.03
CA GLN A 134 52.41 8.29 -32.86
C GLN A 134 52.01 9.42 -31.90
N GLY A 135 52.46 10.66 -32.11
CA GLY A 135 52.05 11.49 -33.23
C GLY A 135 51.15 12.55 -32.62
N GLU A 136 51.75 13.65 -32.18
CA GLU A 136 51.07 14.83 -31.66
C GLU A 136 50.12 15.37 -32.74
N ASP A 137 48.82 15.41 -32.44
CA ASP A 137 47.93 16.40 -33.04
C ASP A 137 46.96 16.92 -31.99
N GLN A 138 47.10 18.22 -31.75
CA GLN A 138 46.35 19.02 -30.78
C GLN A 138 44.88 19.12 -31.20
N LYS A 139 43.97 18.80 -30.28
CA LYS A 139 42.61 19.34 -30.34
C LYS A 139 42.13 19.72 -28.94
N GLU A 140 42.34 21.00 -28.66
CA GLU A 140 41.80 21.78 -27.57
C GLU A 140 40.27 21.59 -27.49
N LYS A 141 39.80 20.91 -26.43
CA LYS A 141 38.39 20.89 -26.04
C LYS A 141 38.30 21.14 -24.54
N ALA A 142 37.64 22.25 -24.24
CA ALA A 142 37.22 22.78 -22.94
C ALA A 142 37.26 21.79 -21.76
N ASP A 143 38.20 22.04 -20.86
CA ASP A 143 38.20 21.58 -19.48
C ASP A 143 36.96 22.13 -18.74
N ALA A 144 35.94 21.29 -18.56
CA ALA A 144 34.92 21.54 -17.55
C ALA A 144 35.45 21.02 -16.19
N PRO A 145 35.65 21.87 -15.17
CA PRO A 145 36.15 21.47 -13.85
C PRO A 145 35.29 20.40 -13.16
N SER A 146 34.02 20.26 -13.57
CA SER A 146 33.07 19.28 -13.02
C SER A 146 33.38 17.83 -13.39
N ALA A 147 33.96 17.57 -14.57
CA ALA A 147 34.28 16.20 -15.00
C ALA A 147 35.48 15.62 -14.23
N LYS A 148 36.55 16.41 -14.07
CA LYS A 148 37.72 16.02 -13.28
C LYS A 148 37.42 15.94 -11.77
N LEU A 149 36.48 16.74 -11.27
CA LEU A 149 36.02 16.67 -9.87
C LEU A 149 35.14 15.43 -9.64
N ALA A 150 34.25 15.08 -10.58
CA ALA A 150 33.46 13.85 -10.52
C ALA A 150 34.34 12.60 -10.62
N GLU A 151 35.38 12.63 -11.46
CA GLU A 151 36.34 11.53 -11.60
C GLU A 151 37.21 11.37 -10.34
N LYS A 152 37.69 12.46 -9.73
CA LYS A 152 38.38 12.43 -8.42
C LYS A 152 37.48 11.99 -7.27
N LEU A 153 36.21 12.40 -7.24
CA LEU A 153 35.25 11.94 -6.23
C LEU A 153 34.90 10.44 -6.42
N ALA A 154 34.89 9.95 -7.67
CA ALA A 154 34.70 8.53 -7.96
C ALA A 154 35.93 7.67 -7.62
N GLU A 155 37.16 8.20 -7.72
CA GLU A 155 38.39 7.52 -7.30
C GLU A 155 38.59 7.47 -5.78
N GLN A 156 38.03 8.43 -5.03
CA GLN A 156 38.17 8.50 -3.57
C GLN A 156 37.10 7.71 -2.80
N GLN A 157 36.03 7.25 -3.47
CA GLN A 157 35.07 6.36 -2.81
C GLN A 157 35.61 4.92 -2.83
N PRO A 158 35.70 4.24 -1.67
CA PRO A 158 36.02 2.82 -1.67
C PRO A 158 35.00 2.11 -2.56
N LYS A 159 35.50 1.30 -3.52
CA LYS A 159 34.66 0.48 -4.41
C LYS A 159 33.90 -0.54 -3.57
N GLN A 160 32.78 -0.10 -3.02
CA GLN A 160 31.91 -0.96 -2.24
C GLN A 160 31.24 -1.93 -3.20
N ALA A 161 31.57 -3.23 -3.05
CA ALA A 161 31.00 -4.27 -3.90
C ALA A 161 29.47 -4.27 -3.72
N ALA A 162 28.72 -4.01 -4.78
CA ALA A 162 27.27 -4.14 -4.75
C ALA A 162 26.91 -5.63 -4.75
N ILE A 163 25.93 -6.00 -3.94
CA ILE A 163 25.31 -7.33 -4.00
C ILE A 163 24.37 -7.32 -5.20
N ASN A 164 24.55 -8.23 -6.16
CA ASN A 164 23.78 -8.29 -7.39
C ASN A 164 23.29 -9.71 -7.67
N TYR A 165 22.16 -10.06 -7.08
CA TYR A 165 21.50 -11.34 -7.33
C TYR A 165 20.97 -11.41 -8.75
N THR A 166 21.61 -12.24 -9.58
CA THR A 166 21.26 -12.43 -11.00
C THR A 166 20.76 -13.83 -11.31
N ARG A 167 20.76 -14.72 -10.31
CA ARG A 167 20.29 -16.10 -10.41
C ARG A 167 19.27 -16.41 -9.33
N LEU A 168 18.26 -17.19 -9.70
CA LEU A 168 17.27 -17.75 -8.80
C LEU A 168 17.22 -19.26 -9.00
N TYR A 169 17.42 -19.97 -7.90
CA TYR A 169 17.11 -21.38 -7.75
C TYR A 169 15.75 -21.46 -7.04
N PHE A 170 14.79 -22.18 -7.62
CA PHE A 170 13.43 -22.27 -7.09
C PHE A 170 12.94 -23.70 -7.23
N ASP A 171 12.63 -24.35 -6.11
CA ASP A 171 12.19 -25.75 -6.03
C ASP A 171 10.73 -25.87 -6.51
N ARG A 172 10.52 -25.90 -7.83
CA ARG A 172 9.18 -25.90 -8.46
C ARG A 172 8.42 -27.19 -8.16
N ASN A 173 9.15 -28.29 -8.02
CA ASN A 173 8.58 -29.62 -7.83
C ASN A 173 8.45 -30.01 -6.34
N ARG A 174 8.96 -29.19 -5.42
CA ARG A 174 8.92 -29.33 -3.95
C ARG A 174 9.64 -30.59 -3.44
N ASN A 175 10.65 -31.08 -4.14
CA ASN A 175 11.38 -32.28 -3.72
C ASN A 175 12.54 -31.97 -2.77
N GLY A 176 12.89 -30.69 -2.59
CA GLY A 176 14.00 -30.21 -1.77
C GLY A 176 15.37 -30.21 -2.46
N ASP A 177 15.46 -30.53 -3.75
CA ASP A 177 16.67 -30.40 -4.56
C ASP A 177 16.61 -29.10 -5.36
N LEU A 178 17.49 -28.15 -5.06
CA LEU A 178 17.56 -26.87 -5.79
C LEU A 178 18.44 -26.95 -7.05
N THR A 179 18.85 -28.16 -7.47
CA THR A 179 19.79 -28.37 -8.58
C THR A 179 19.19 -29.07 -9.80
N ASP A 180 17.96 -29.58 -9.70
CA ASP A 180 17.28 -30.30 -10.78
C ASP A 180 16.31 -29.42 -11.59
N ASP A 181 15.83 -28.31 -11.02
CA ASP A 181 15.12 -27.25 -11.73
C ASP A 181 16.08 -26.28 -12.47
N GLU A 182 15.62 -25.72 -13.58
CA GLU A 182 16.38 -24.75 -14.37
C GLU A 182 16.62 -23.45 -13.58
N VAL A 183 17.88 -22.99 -13.58
CA VAL A 183 18.25 -21.71 -12.94
C VAL A 183 17.65 -20.55 -13.70
N VAL A 184 16.83 -19.75 -13.01
CA VAL A 184 16.19 -18.57 -13.59
C VAL A 184 17.15 -17.39 -13.52
N LYS A 185 17.29 -16.67 -14.63
CA LYS A 185 18.15 -15.47 -14.72
C LYS A 185 17.34 -14.20 -14.49
N SER A 186 17.97 -13.20 -13.89
CA SER A 186 17.36 -11.88 -13.67
C SER A 186 17.07 -11.15 -14.98
N ASP A 187 15.95 -10.43 -15.02
CA ASP A 187 15.57 -9.52 -16.12
C ASP A 187 16.30 -8.17 -16.04
N GLY A 188 17.10 -7.96 -14.99
CA GLY A 188 17.76 -6.69 -14.72
C GLY A 188 18.70 -6.29 -15.86
N ASP A 189 18.47 -5.11 -16.43
CA ASP A 189 19.42 -4.48 -17.34
C ASP A 189 20.74 -4.21 -16.60
N GLU A 190 21.80 -4.90 -17.01
CA GLU A 190 23.16 -4.69 -16.49
C GLU A 190 23.67 -3.27 -16.82
N SER A 191 23.06 -2.58 -17.78
CA SER A 191 23.52 -1.27 -18.29
C SER A 191 22.89 -0.06 -17.60
N ALA A 192 21.83 -0.22 -16.80
CA ALA A 192 21.20 0.91 -16.11
C ALA A 192 22.12 1.49 -15.02
N PRO A 193 22.39 2.81 -15.00
CA PRO A 193 23.23 3.43 -13.97
C PRO A 193 22.59 3.23 -12.59
N ARG A 194 23.29 2.49 -11.72
CA ARG A 194 22.84 2.20 -10.36
C ARG A 194 23.54 3.13 -9.38
N GLY A 195 22.81 3.64 -8.39
CA GLY A 195 23.41 4.30 -7.25
C GLY A 195 24.39 3.34 -6.57
N VAL A 196 25.56 3.84 -6.14
CA VAL A 196 26.57 3.05 -5.42
C VAL A 196 25.88 2.27 -4.30
N GLY A 197 26.18 0.98 -4.14
CA GLY A 197 25.63 0.16 -3.06
C GLY A 197 24.12 -0.16 -3.15
N PHE A 198 23.45 0.12 -4.26
CA PHE A 198 22.05 -0.26 -4.49
C PHE A 198 21.95 -1.23 -5.68
N SER A 199 21.21 -2.32 -5.53
CA SER A 199 20.91 -3.25 -6.60
C SER A 199 19.45 -3.64 -6.62
N HIS A 200 18.86 -3.70 -7.82
CA HIS A 200 17.50 -4.16 -8.02
C HIS A 200 17.50 -5.67 -8.34
N ILE A 201 16.55 -6.39 -7.76
CA ILE A 201 16.33 -7.82 -7.98
C ILE A 201 15.03 -7.93 -8.76
N SER A 202 15.07 -8.60 -9.91
CA SER A 202 13.88 -8.84 -10.74
C SER A 202 14.08 -10.11 -11.53
N PHE A 203 13.13 -11.03 -11.45
CA PHE A 203 13.13 -12.24 -12.28
C PHE A 203 11.89 -12.25 -13.17
N PRO A 204 11.93 -12.97 -14.30
CA PRO A 204 10.79 -13.13 -15.16
C PRO A 204 9.63 -13.79 -14.41
N ARG A 205 8.41 -13.62 -14.94
CA ARG A 205 7.22 -14.29 -14.42
C ARG A 205 7.45 -15.80 -14.39
N LEU A 206 7.18 -16.40 -13.24
CA LEU A 206 7.24 -17.85 -13.04
C LEU A 206 5.84 -18.41 -12.93
N GLU A 207 5.71 -19.68 -13.30
CA GLU A 207 4.45 -20.43 -13.24
C GLU A 207 4.67 -21.76 -12.53
N ILE A 208 3.73 -22.10 -11.66
CA ILE A 208 3.65 -23.39 -10.96
C ILE A 208 2.25 -23.98 -11.12
N THR A 209 2.10 -25.28 -10.89
CA THR A 209 0.79 -25.92 -10.73
C THR A 209 0.47 -26.01 -9.25
N LEU A 210 -0.70 -25.51 -8.86
CA LEU A 210 -1.25 -25.64 -7.52
C LEU A 210 -2.47 -26.57 -7.53
N ALA A 211 -2.79 -27.12 -6.36
CA ALA A 211 -3.98 -27.91 -6.13
C ALA A 211 -4.69 -27.38 -4.87
N ALA A 212 -5.92 -26.89 -5.03
CA ALA A 212 -6.72 -26.38 -3.92
C ALA A 212 -8.21 -26.66 -4.14
N GLY A 213 -8.92 -27.06 -3.08
CA GLY A 213 -10.35 -27.38 -3.17
C GLY A 213 -10.69 -28.55 -4.11
N GLY A 214 -9.73 -29.44 -4.39
CA GLY A 214 -9.89 -30.54 -5.35
C GLY A 214 -9.68 -30.14 -6.82
N THR A 215 -9.31 -28.89 -7.10
CA THR A 215 -9.01 -28.39 -8.45
C THR A 215 -7.52 -28.12 -8.60
N GLU A 216 -6.93 -28.58 -9.70
CA GLU A 216 -5.59 -28.16 -10.13
C GLU A 216 -5.68 -26.93 -11.05
N TYR A 217 -4.77 -25.98 -10.89
CA TYR A 217 -4.69 -24.79 -11.73
C TYR A 217 -3.25 -24.27 -11.82
N LYS A 218 -2.97 -23.53 -12.90
CA LYS A 218 -1.72 -22.78 -13.02
C LYS A 218 -1.78 -21.55 -12.14
N TYR A 219 -0.66 -21.17 -11.56
CA TYR A 219 -0.52 -19.94 -10.79
C TYR A 219 0.76 -19.26 -11.20
N ALA A 220 0.65 -17.96 -11.51
CA ALA A 220 1.77 -17.14 -11.94
C ALA A 220 2.13 -16.10 -10.90
N PHE A 221 3.41 -15.89 -10.69
CA PHE A 221 3.93 -14.89 -9.77
C PHE A 221 5.22 -14.25 -10.30
N THR A 222 5.59 -13.12 -9.71
CA THR A 222 6.85 -12.42 -9.98
C THR A 222 7.67 -12.27 -8.72
N ILE A 223 8.98 -12.21 -8.89
CA ILE A 223 9.94 -12.01 -7.80
C ILE A 223 10.66 -10.69 -8.07
N GLU A 224 10.44 -9.74 -7.18
CA GLU A 224 11.00 -8.39 -7.27
C GLU A 224 11.62 -8.04 -5.92
N GLY A 225 12.59 -7.12 -5.91
CA GLY A 225 13.25 -6.74 -4.67
C GLY A 225 14.42 -5.81 -4.89
N TYR A 226 15.18 -5.61 -3.83
CA TYR A 226 16.38 -4.81 -3.88
C TYR A 226 17.34 -5.18 -2.75
N ALA A 227 18.62 -4.93 -2.98
CA ALA A 227 19.69 -5.06 -2.01
C ALA A 227 20.36 -3.69 -1.83
N ILE A 228 20.56 -3.28 -0.57
CA ILE A 228 21.33 -2.10 -0.21
C ILE A 228 22.53 -2.55 0.62
N LEU A 229 23.71 -2.06 0.27
CA LEU A 229 24.92 -2.20 1.07
C LEU A 229 25.63 -0.86 1.17
N ARG A 230 25.70 -0.32 2.39
CA ARG A 230 26.45 0.89 2.77
C ARG A 230 27.52 0.50 3.78
N GLU A 231 28.43 1.43 4.08
CA GLU A 231 29.52 1.21 5.05
C GLU A 231 29.05 0.71 6.41
N ARG A 232 27.89 1.17 6.89
CA ARG A 232 27.41 0.90 8.25
C ARG A 232 26.14 0.04 8.33
N TYR A 233 25.47 -0.18 7.21
CA TYR A 233 24.26 -0.99 7.17
C TYR A 233 24.06 -1.55 5.77
N GLY A 234 23.48 -2.73 5.70
CA GLY A 234 22.87 -3.20 4.46
C GLY A 234 21.61 -3.98 4.78
N TYR A 235 20.84 -4.30 3.74
CA TYR A 235 19.74 -5.23 3.83
C TYR A 235 19.35 -5.73 2.44
N VAL A 236 18.66 -6.84 2.40
CA VAL A 236 18.04 -7.41 1.21
C VAL A 236 16.55 -7.52 1.48
N ASN A 237 15.73 -7.05 0.55
CA ASN A 237 14.30 -7.26 0.56
C ASN A 237 13.87 -7.94 -0.74
N VAL A 238 13.18 -9.07 -0.62
CA VAL A 238 12.66 -9.85 -1.75
C VAL A 238 11.17 -10.04 -1.55
N GLN A 239 10.39 -9.89 -2.61
CA GLN A 239 8.95 -9.94 -2.59
C GLN A 239 8.43 -10.87 -3.67
N PHE A 240 7.49 -11.74 -3.30
CA PHE A 240 6.75 -12.58 -4.23
C PHE A 240 5.36 -11.97 -4.40
N ASN A 241 5.04 -11.59 -5.64
CA ASN A 241 3.80 -10.90 -5.99
C ASN A 241 2.99 -11.79 -6.94
N ALA A 242 1.70 -11.97 -6.68
CA ALA A 242 0.80 -12.58 -7.63
C ALA A 242 0.91 -11.85 -8.98
N ALA A 243 1.00 -12.64 -10.05
CA ALA A 243 1.00 -12.15 -11.43
C ALA A 243 -0.21 -12.69 -12.17
N THR A 244 -1.29 -12.94 -11.43
CA THR A 244 -2.51 -13.55 -11.94
C THR A 244 -3.72 -13.04 -11.15
N ALA A 245 -4.87 -12.97 -11.81
CA ALA A 245 -6.16 -12.61 -11.23
C ALA A 245 -7.24 -13.47 -11.88
N ARG A 246 -8.38 -13.60 -11.23
CA ARG A 246 -9.56 -14.33 -11.72
C ARG A 246 -10.58 -13.33 -12.23
N GLU A 247 -11.08 -13.50 -13.45
CA GLU A 247 -12.06 -12.59 -14.04
C GLU A 247 -13.28 -13.31 -14.59
N GLY A 248 -14.42 -12.64 -14.54
CA GLY A 248 -15.63 -13.13 -15.17
C GLY A 248 -16.76 -12.15 -15.02
N GLU A 249 -17.98 -12.63 -15.27
CA GLU A 249 -19.18 -11.81 -15.16
C GLU A 249 -20.22 -12.52 -14.30
N ILE A 250 -20.94 -11.74 -13.48
CA ILE A 250 -22.02 -12.24 -12.64
C ILE A 250 -23.24 -11.31 -12.75
N ALA A 251 -24.44 -11.87 -12.68
CA ALA A 251 -25.66 -11.08 -12.58
C ALA A 251 -25.88 -10.68 -11.12
N ILE A 252 -25.95 -9.38 -10.84
CA ILE A 252 -26.27 -8.83 -9.51
C ILE A 252 -27.49 -7.96 -9.65
N ALA A 253 -28.57 -8.30 -8.96
CA ALA A 253 -29.85 -7.61 -9.05
C ALA A 253 -30.34 -7.41 -10.51
N GLY A 254 -30.12 -8.42 -11.36
CA GLY A 254 -30.50 -8.39 -12.78
C GLY A 254 -29.56 -7.61 -13.70
N LYS A 255 -28.48 -7.02 -13.18
CA LYS A 255 -27.45 -6.34 -13.98
C LYS A 255 -26.23 -7.24 -14.12
N LYS A 256 -25.71 -7.36 -15.33
CA LYS A 256 -24.42 -8.03 -15.59
C LYS A 256 -23.29 -7.12 -15.06
N ARG A 257 -22.40 -7.68 -14.25
CA ARG A 257 -21.27 -6.96 -13.63
C ARG A 257 -19.98 -7.72 -13.94
N ARG A 258 -18.91 -7.00 -14.28
CA ARG A 258 -17.56 -7.53 -14.38
C ARG A 258 -17.03 -7.76 -12.96
N ILE A 259 -16.43 -8.91 -12.76
CA ILE A 259 -15.80 -9.30 -11.50
C ILE A 259 -14.32 -9.54 -11.74
N VAL A 260 -13.50 -9.04 -10.83
CA VAL A 260 -12.08 -9.37 -10.74
C VAL A 260 -11.80 -9.84 -9.32
N LEU A 261 -11.15 -10.97 -9.17
CA LEU A 261 -10.73 -11.53 -7.90
C LEU A 261 -9.22 -11.67 -7.91
N SER A 262 -8.56 -10.86 -7.08
CA SER A 262 -7.12 -10.80 -6.95
C SER A 262 -6.68 -11.63 -5.76
N ASP A 263 -5.70 -12.52 -5.98
CA ASP A 263 -4.90 -13.10 -4.90
C ASP A 263 -4.00 -11.98 -4.33
N TYR A 264 -4.59 -11.21 -3.43
CA TYR A 264 -3.99 -9.97 -2.99
C TYR A 264 -2.85 -10.24 -2.02
N ASN A 265 -2.93 -11.31 -1.20
CA ASN A 265 -1.84 -11.69 -0.30
C ASN A 265 -0.73 -12.54 -0.98
N SER A 266 -0.91 -12.83 -2.28
CA SER A 266 0.04 -13.53 -3.14
C SER A 266 0.39 -14.93 -2.66
N ASN A 267 -0.57 -15.67 -2.07
CA ASN A 267 -0.32 -17.00 -1.50
C ASN A 267 -0.85 -18.15 -2.38
N GLY A 268 -1.32 -17.87 -3.59
CA GLY A 268 -1.82 -18.84 -4.54
C GLY A 268 -3.26 -19.30 -4.31
N LEU A 269 -3.92 -18.87 -3.22
CA LEU A 269 -5.35 -19.08 -2.96
C LEU A 269 -6.11 -17.78 -3.27
N PHE A 270 -7.42 -17.91 -3.53
CA PHE A 270 -8.27 -16.76 -3.89
C PHE A 270 -9.49 -16.62 -2.97
N ASN A 271 -9.47 -17.27 -1.81
CA ASN A 271 -10.57 -17.30 -0.86
C ASN A 271 -10.16 -16.86 0.56
N ASP A 272 -9.00 -16.22 0.72
CA ASP A 272 -8.54 -15.77 2.02
C ASP A 272 -9.30 -14.53 2.46
N GLU A 273 -9.95 -14.63 3.62
CA GLU A 273 -10.57 -13.48 4.25
C GLU A 273 -9.51 -12.57 4.88
N ILE A 274 -9.72 -11.26 4.79
CA ILE A 274 -9.00 -10.31 5.63
C ILE A 274 -9.28 -10.61 7.11
N ALA A 275 -8.26 -10.48 7.96
CA ALA A 275 -8.41 -10.57 9.40
C ALA A 275 -7.58 -9.51 10.13
N VAL A 276 -7.85 -9.34 11.43
CA VAL A 276 -6.89 -8.68 12.32
C VAL A 276 -5.75 -9.67 12.59
N ASP A 277 -4.51 -9.23 12.42
CA ASP A 277 -3.34 -10.00 12.82
C ASP A 277 -3.11 -9.85 14.32
N ASP A 278 -3.58 -10.82 15.09
CA ASP A 278 -3.41 -10.85 16.54
C ASP A 278 -2.00 -11.21 17.00
N THR A 279 -1.07 -11.52 16.10
CA THR A 279 0.33 -11.79 16.45
C THR A 279 1.18 -10.52 16.46
N VAL A 280 0.75 -9.48 15.74
CA VAL A 280 1.44 -8.19 15.69
C VAL A 280 0.88 -7.24 16.75
N ARG A 281 1.78 -6.63 17.53
CA ARG A 281 1.48 -5.60 18.52
C ARG A 281 2.40 -4.40 18.28
N GLY A 282 1.86 -3.37 17.64
CA GLY A 282 2.53 -2.07 17.54
C GLY A 282 2.65 -1.40 18.91
N SER A 283 3.56 -0.44 19.06
CA SER A 283 3.76 0.29 20.33
C SER A 283 2.51 1.03 20.82
N ASN A 284 1.61 1.39 19.89
CA ASN A 284 0.40 2.15 20.16
C ASN A 284 -0.87 1.28 20.16
N ASN A 285 -0.73 -0.05 20.24
CA ASN A 285 -1.86 -0.98 20.23
C ASN A 285 -2.73 -0.91 18.96
N GLU A 286 -2.14 -0.48 17.83
CA GLU A 286 -2.77 -0.43 16.51
C GLU A 286 -3.22 -1.81 16.03
N LEU A 287 -4.27 -1.81 15.21
CA LEU A 287 -4.73 -2.98 14.49
C LEU A 287 -3.88 -3.17 13.23
N TYR A 288 -3.33 -4.37 13.06
CA TYR A 288 -2.60 -4.73 11.86
C TYR A 288 -3.47 -5.67 11.03
N PRO A 289 -3.66 -5.43 9.72
CA PRO A 289 -4.39 -6.35 8.87
C PRO A 289 -3.51 -7.56 8.54
N ARG A 290 -4.03 -8.76 8.75
CA ARG A 290 -3.60 -9.94 8.00
C ARG A 290 -4.32 -9.89 6.66
N GLN A 291 -3.58 -9.51 5.63
CA GLN A 291 -4.14 -9.30 4.29
C GLN A 291 -4.71 -10.63 3.75
N GLY A 292 -5.95 -10.55 3.26
CA GLY A 292 -6.59 -11.60 2.47
C GLY A 292 -6.71 -11.15 1.02
N ASP A 293 -7.68 -11.71 0.31
CA ASP A 293 -7.92 -11.42 -1.10
C ASP A 293 -8.80 -10.21 -1.32
N VAL A 294 -8.83 -9.73 -2.56
CA VAL A 294 -9.64 -8.57 -2.96
C VAL A 294 -10.57 -8.97 -4.10
N LEU A 295 -11.87 -8.75 -3.88
CA LEU A 295 -12.91 -8.83 -4.88
C LEU A 295 -13.23 -7.43 -5.40
N MET A 296 -13.21 -7.25 -6.71
CA MET A 296 -13.54 -6.01 -7.38
C MET A 296 -14.79 -6.19 -8.23
N VAL A 297 -15.70 -5.22 -8.17
CA VAL A 297 -16.96 -5.20 -8.92
C VAL A 297 -16.96 -3.97 -9.82
N ASP A 298 -17.00 -4.19 -11.13
CA ASP A 298 -16.85 -3.15 -12.15
C ASP A 298 -15.69 -2.17 -11.83
N PRO A 299 -14.44 -2.67 -11.75
CA PRO A 299 -13.30 -1.81 -11.42
C PRO A 299 -13.14 -0.71 -12.47
N ASP A 300 -13.34 0.53 -12.03
CA ASP A 300 -13.11 1.77 -12.76
C ASP A 300 -12.36 2.71 -11.82
N PHE A 301 -11.03 2.63 -11.87
CA PHE A 301 -10.17 3.29 -10.89
C PHE A 301 -9.88 4.74 -11.27
N ASP A 302 -9.95 5.62 -10.27
CA ASP A 302 -9.57 7.02 -10.41
C ASP A 302 -8.14 7.33 -9.91
N GLU A 303 -7.74 8.60 -10.03
CA GLU A 303 -6.43 9.08 -9.57
C GLU A 303 -6.33 9.33 -8.06
N ASN A 304 -7.39 9.08 -7.29
CA ASN A 304 -7.39 9.19 -5.83
C ASN A 304 -7.47 7.81 -5.17
N ASP A 305 -7.85 6.78 -5.93
CA ASP A 305 -7.88 5.41 -5.48
C ASP A 305 -6.49 4.95 -5.03
N SER A 306 -6.54 4.20 -3.92
CA SER A 306 -5.39 3.55 -3.31
C SER A 306 -5.53 2.04 -3.46
N PRO A 307 -4.45 1.33 -3.87
CA PRO A 307 -4.49 -0.12 -3.93
C PRO A 307 -4.45 -0.76 -2.54
N TYR A 308 -4.09 0.00 -1.52
CA TYR A 308 -3.85 -0.46 -0.15
C TYR A 308 -4.93 -0.01 0.84
N ASP A 309 -5.90 0.79 0.38
CA ASP A 309 -7.05 1.21 1.16
C ASP A 309 -8.34 0.90 0.40
N VAL A 310 -9.03 -0.18 0.80
CA VAL A 310 -10.30 -0.58 0.17
C VAL A 310 -11.43 0.42 0.39
N THR A 311 -11.29 1.35 1.34
CA THR A 311 -12.30 2.39 1.56
C THR A 311 -12.15 3.53 0.55
N ALA A 312 -11.01 3.65 -0.12
CA ALA A 312 -10.78 4.67 -1.15
C ALA A 312 -11.66 4.45 -2.40
N SER A 313 -11.97 3.20 -2.74
CA SER A 313 -12.73 2.84 -3.95
C SER A 313 -14.06 2.18 -3.62
N ASP A 314 -15.12 2.47 -4.38
CA ASP A 314 -16.39 1.73 -4.26
C ASP A 314 -16.33 0.33 -4.87
N SER A 315 -15.51 0.15 -5.90
CA SER A 315 -15.37 -1.13 -6.62
C SER A 315 -14.62 -2.21 -5.84
N ARG A 316 -13.78 -1.85 -4.86
CA ARG A 316 -12.93 -2.79 -4.11
C ARG A 316 -13.59 -3.26 -2.82
N HIS A 317 -13.52 -4.56 -2.58
CA HIS A 317 -13.95 -5.22 -1.36
C HIS A 317 -12.88 -6.21 -0.94
N HIS A 318 -12.52 -6.24 0.34
CA HIS A 318 -11.82 -7.42 0.83
C HIS A 318 -12.74 -8.63 0.69
N VAL A 319 -12.15 -9.78 0.36
CA VAL A 319 -12.83 -11.06 0.53
C VAL A 319 -13.16 -11.20 2.02
N SER A 320 -14.44 -11.42 2.28
CA SER A 320 -15.09 -11.42 3.58
C SER A 320 -16.37 -12.23 3.43
N LYS A 321 -16.92 -12.76 4.53
CA LYS A 321 -18.18 -13.52 4.49
C LYS A 321 -19.35 -12.72 3.92
N LEU A 322 -19.29 -11.40 4.06
CA LEU A 322 -20.32 -10.47 3.62
C LEU A 322 -19.70 -9.25 2.92
N ILE A 323 -20.30 -8.81 1.82
CA ILE A 323 -19.95 -7.56 1.13
C ILE A 323 -21.19 -6.73 0.85
N VAL A 324 -20.99 -5.45 0.51
CA VAL A 324 -22.05 -4.52 0.09
C VAL A 324 -21.81 -4.10 -1.35
N ILE A 325 -22.80 -4.33 -2.21
CA ILE A 325 -22.78 -3.89 -3.61
C ILE A 325 -24.07 -3.11 -3.85
N ASP A 326 -23.96 -1.87 -4.33
CA ASP A 326 -25.08 -0.96 -4.57
C ASP A 326 -26.05 -0.85 -3.37
N GLY A 327 -25.49 -0.79 -2.15
CA GLY A 327 -26.25 -0.69 -0.91
C GLY A 327 -26.97 -1.98 -0.46
N LYS A 328 -26.77 -3.11 -1.16
CA LYS A 328 -27.32 -4.41 -0.80
C LYS A 328 -26.23 -5.35 -0.28
N PHE A 329 -26.59 -6.18 0.70
CA PHE A 329 -25.68 -7.12 1.34
C PHE A 329 -25.70 -8.47 0.63
N TYR A 330 -24.53 -9.07 0.42
CA TYR A 330 -24.38 -10.39 -0.18
C TYR A 330 -23.46 -11.26 0.65
N ASP A 331 -23.90 -12.48 0.96
CA ASP A 331 -23.04 -13.53 1.50
C ASP A 331 -22.16 -14.05 0.36
N VAL A 332 -20.86 -14.16 0.63
CA VAL A 332 -19.84 -14.49 -0.38
C VAL A 332 -19.32 -15.90 -0.16
N LYS A 333 -19.23 -16.67 -1.25
CA LYS A 333 -18.50 -17.95 -1.26
C LYS A 333 -17.59 -18.01 -2.47
N ILE A 334 -16.33 -18.33 -2.22
CA ILE A 334 -15.30 -18.46 -3.25
C ILE A 334 -14.62 -19.81 -3.09
N SER A 335 -14.43 -20.53 -4.18
CA SER A 335 -13.61 -21.75 -4.21
C SER A 335 -12.14 -21.42 -3.92
N PRO A 336 -11.36 -22.29 -3.26
CA PRO A 336 -9.94 -22.02 -3.01
C PRO A 336 -9.10 -21.65 -4.24
N SER A 337 -9.38 -22.27 -5.39
CA SER A 337 -8.73 -21.97 -6.68
C SER A 337 -9.17 -20.63 -7.32
N GLY A 338 -10.22 -20.00 -6.76
CA GLY A 338 -10.86 -18.80 -7.30
C GLY A 338 -11.69 -19.01 -8.57
N ASP A 339 -11.86 -20.24 -9.05
CA ASP A 339 -12.58 -20.51 -10.31
C ASP A 339 -14.10 -20.38 -10.21
N ARG A 340 -14.66 -20.31 -8.99
CA ARG A 340 -16.08 -20.18 -8.73
C ARG A 340 -16.35 -19.13 -7.65
N LEU A 341 -17.22 -18.18 -7.99
CA LEU A 341 -17.77 -17.19 -7.07
C LEU A 341 -19.29 -17.37 -6.97
N SER A 342 -19.82 -17.29 -5.75
CA SER A 342 -21.25 -17.24 -5.47
C SER A 342 -21.58 -16.06 -4.58
N LEU A 343 -22.57 -15.26 -4.98
CA LEU A 343 -23.12 -14.14 -4.23
C LEU A 343 -24.59 -14.42 -3.94
N THR A 344 -24.93 -14.54 -2.66
CA THR A 344 -26.32 -14.76 -2.22
C THR A 344 -26.81 -13.50 -1.53
N PRO A 345 -27.95 -12.90 -1.91
CA PRO A 345 -28.51 -11.78 -1.15
C PRO A 345 -28.67 -12.19 0.31
N SER A 346 -28.05 -11.42 1.21
CA SER A 346 -28.00 -11.80 2.63
C SER A 346 -29.37 -11.62 3.28
N THR A 347 -29.78 -12.60 4.08
CA THR A 347 -31.00 -12.54 4.90
C THR A 347 -30.72 -12.03 6.31
N ALA A 348 -29.53 -11.47 6.55
CA ALA A 348 -29.18 -10.92 7.84
C ALA A 348 -30.15 -9.80 8.23
N ALA A 349 -30.69 -9.88 9.45
CA ALA A 349 -31.44 -8.79 10.06
C ALA A 349 -30.59 -7.50 10.04
N LEU A 350 -31.20 -6.36 9.68
CA LEU A 350 -30.50 -5.08 9.54
C LEU A 350 -30.89 -4.13 10.67
N GLY A 351 -29.88 -3.53 11.30
CA GLY A 351 -30.03 -2.28 12.03
C GLY A 351 -29.35 -1.16 11.24
N SER A 352 -29.00 -0.10 11.94
CA SER A 352 -28.21 0.99 11.37
C SER A 352 -27.16 1.50 12.34
N VAL A 353 -26.14 2.17 11.81
CA VAL A 353 -25.20 2.98 12.59
C VAL A 353 -25.27 4.45 12.17
N THR A 354 -24.96 5.36 13.08
CA THR A 354 -24.77 6.78 12.77
C THR A 354 -23.43 7.26 13.28
N ASN A 355 -22.90 8.29 12.62
CA ASN A 355 -21.69 8.97 13.05
C ASN A 355 -21.80 10.47 12.69
N PRO A 356 -21.32 11.39 13.55
CA PRO A 356 -21.49 12.83 13.36
C PRO A 356 -20.61 13.44 12.26
N ASN A 357 -19.63 12.70 11.73
CA ASN A 357 -18.76 13.17 10.67
C ASN A 357 -19.56 13.49 9.40
N LYS A 358 -19.19 14.59 8.75
CA LYS A 358 -19.96 15.15 7.64
C LYS A 358 -20.06 14.19 6.46
N LYS A 359 -18.95 13.57 6.08
CA LYS A 359 -18.87 12.50 5.09
C LYS A 359 -17.74 11.58 5.51
N PHE A 360 -18.02 10.29 5.58
CA PHE A 360 -17.04 9.30 6.00
C PHE A 360 -17.16 8.00 5.20
N ARG A 361 -16.05 7.29 5.14
CA ARG A 361 -15.95 5.90 4.74
C ARG A 361 -15.22 5.15 5.83
N ALA A 362 -15.72 4.00 6.27
CA ALA A 362 -15.11 3.23 7.34
C ALA A 362 -15.08 1.75 6.98
N LEU A 363 -14.07 1.06 7.50
CA LEU A 363 -13.98 -0.38 7.50
C LEU A 363 -14.27 -0.85 8.93
N ILE A 364 -15.32 -1.65 9.10
CA ILE A 364 -15.70 -2.24 10.38
C ILE A 364 -15.54 -3.77 10.31
N TYR A 365 -15.36 -4.43 11.45
CA TYR A 365 -15.20 -5.88 11.51
C TYR A 365 -15.95 -6.49 12.70
N GLY A 366 -16.36 -7.75 12.53
CA GLY A 366 -17.03 -8.56 13.54
C GLY A 366 -17.14 -10.01 13.09
N ASP A 367 -18.03 -10.80 13.71
CA ASP A 367 -18.17 -12.24 13.40
C ASP A 367 -18.55 -12.53 11.94
N LYS A 368 -19.19 -11.55 11.29
CA LYS A 368 -19.60 -11.58 9.88
C LYS A 368 -18.49 -11.13 8.91
N GLY A 369 -17.27 -10.96 9.40
CA GLY A 369 -16.12 -10.53 8.62
C GLY A 369 -15.96 -9.00 8.62
N PHE A 370 -15.29 -8.50 7.60
CA PHE A 370 -15.05 -7.08 7.38
C PHE A 370 -16.10 -6.48 6.45
N LEU A 371 -16.51 -5.25 6.73
CA LEU A 371 -17.58 -4.57 6.02
C LEU A 371 -17.20 -3.10 5.81
N LYS A 372 -17.25 -2.67 4.54
CA LYS A 372 -17.12 -1.26 4.16
C LYS A 372 -18.47 -0.57 4.36
N ILE A 373 -18.46 0.57 5.03
CA ILE A 373 -19.63 1.44 5.20
C ILE A 373 -19.28 2.87 4.80
N ALA A 374 -20.25 3.62 4.29
CA ALA A 374 -20.13 5.03 3.99
C ALA A 374 -21.37 5.76 4.47
N GLY A 375 -21.21 7.00 4.95
CA GLY A 375 -22.32 7.78 5.48
C GLY A 375 -22.02 9.25 5.58
N GLU A 376 -23.06 10.02 5.87
CA GLU A 376 -23.01 11.48 5.96
C GLU A 376 -23.77 11.98 7.18
N ALA A 377 -23.17 12.87 7.96
CA ALA A 377 -23.80 13.73 8.97
C ALA A 377 -24.97 13.11 9.76
N ASN A 378 -24.70 12.11 10.60
CA ASN A 378 -25.70 11.36 11.40
C ASN A 378 -26.82 10.65 10.61
N ALA A 379 -26.74 10.58 9.28
CA ALA A 379 -27.66 9.75 8.50
C ALA A 379 -27.47 8.27 8.88
N PRO A 380 -28.56 7.50 9.09
CA PRO A 380 -28.47 6.08 9.37
C PRO A 380 -27.85 5.31 8.19
N VAL A 381 -26.79 4.57 8.46
CA VAL A 381 -26.15 3.65 7.51
C VAL A 381 -26.57 2.23 7.87
N PRO A 382 -27.18 1.46 6.96
CA PRO A 382 -27.61 0.10 7.26
C PRO A 382 -26.40 -0.78 7.55
N VAL A 383 -26.49 -1.61 8.60
CA VAL A 383 -25.46 -2.58 9.00
C VAL A 383 -26.17 -3.84 9.52
N PRO A 384 -25.69 -5.05 9.20
CA PRO A 384 -26.25 -6.27 9.76
C PRO A 384 -26.20 -6.26 11.28
N ALA A 385 -27.26 -6.76 11.92
CA ALA A 385 -27.28 -6.96 13.36
C ALA A 385 -26.11 -7.85 13.80
N GLY A 386 -25.45 -7.45 14.89
CA GLY A 386 -24.20 -8.03 15.37
C GLY A 386 -23.39 -7.05 16.19
N GLU A 387 -22.20 -7.48 16.63
CA GLU A 387 -21.22 -6.64 17.29
C GLU A 387 -20.12 -6.26 16.29
N TRP A 388 -19.83 -4.97 16.20
CA TRP A 388 -18.93 -4.41 15.20
C TRP A 388 -17.89 -3.51 15.85
N LYS A 389 -16.62 -3.72 15.52
CA LYS A 389 -15.53 -2.82 15.88
C LYS A 389 -15.09 -2.02 14.66
N LEU A 390 -14.57 -0.83 14.90
CA LEU A 390 -13.91 -0.04 13.87
C LEU A 390 -12.53 -0.63 13.58
N PHE A 391 -12.16 -0.70 12.30
CA PHE A 391 -10.80 -1.03 11.88
C PHE A 391 -10.06 0.24 11.43
N SER A 392 -10.63 0.97 10.47
CA SER A 392 -10.07 2.22 9.95
C SER A 392 -11.18 3.10 9.37
N TYR A 393 -10.88 4.38 9.14
CA TYR A 393 -11.80 5.28 8.43
C TYR A 393 -11.08 6.41 7.70
N ASN A 394 -11.81 6.98 6.75
CA ASN A 394 -11.53 8.24 6.07
C ASN A 394 -12.69 9.21 6.32
N ILE A 395 -12.37 10.46 6.67
CA ILE A 395 -13.33 11.59 6.70
C ILE A 395 -12.97 12.51 5.54
N ASP A 396 -13.96 12.82 4.70
CA ASP A 396 -13.80 13.71 3.55
C ASP A 396 -14.54 15.03 3.79
N LEU A 397 -13.78 16.11 3.91
CA LEU A 397 -14.27 17.46 4.12
C LEU A 397 -13.98 18.37 2.92
N THR A 398 -13.64 17.80 1.76
CA THR A 398 -13.19 18.54 0.58
C THR A 398 -14.20 19.57 0.10
N ASP A 399 -15.48 19.20 0.08
CA ASP A 399 -16.57 20.06 -0.40
C ASP A 399 -17.16 20.97 0.69
N TYR A 400 -16.62 20.93 1.92
CA TYR A 400 -17.16 21.69 3.03
C TYR A 400 -16.46 23.03 3.20
N PRO A 401 -17.22 24.14 3.39
CA PRO A 401 -16.64 25.44 3.72
C PRO A 401 -15.77 25.30 4.96
N GLN A 402 -14.47 25.47 4.78
CA GLN A 402 -13.52 25.48 5.89
C GLN A 402 -13.47 26.89 6.47
N PRO A 403 -13.39 27.04 7.80
CA PRO A 403 -13.09 28.34 8.40
C PRO A 403 -11.86 28.94 7.73
N GLU A 404 -11.85 30.26 7.55
CA GLU A 404 -10.61 30.92 7.13
C GLU A 404 -9.54 30.56 8.15
N PRO A 405 -8.34 30.11 7.70
CA PRO A 405 -7.26 29.87 8.64
C PRO A 405 -7.06 31.15 9.45
N PRO A 406 -6.84 31.05 10.78
CA PRO A 406 -6.51 32.21 11.57
C PRO A 406 -5.38 32.95 10.86
N LYS A 407 -5.57 34.26 10.62
CA LYS A 407 -4.55 35.09 9.98
C LYS A 407 -3.24 34.81 10.70
N ALA A 408 -2.26 34.27 9.97
CA ALA A 408 -0.96 33.97 10.55
C ALA A 408 -0.49 35.25 11.22
N GLU A 409 -0.24 35.20 12.52
CA GLU A 409 0.46 36.28 13.20
C GLU A 409 1.74 36.53 12.40
N PRO A 410 2.06 37.79 12.07
CA PRO A 410 3.29 38.09 11.36
C PRO A 410 4.42 37.38 12.12
N PRO A 411 5.33 36.69 11.40
CA PRO A 411 6.44 36.01 12.05
C PRO A 411 7.07 37.02 13.01
N ALA A 412 7.16 36.65 14.29
CA ALA A 412 7.89 37.44 15.28
C ALA A 412 9.22 37.78 14.62
N GLU A 413 9.52 39.07 14.49
CA GLU A 413 10.71 39.57 13.82
C GLU A 413 11.90 38.74 14.31
N GLU A 414 12.35 37.80 13.46
CA GLU A 414 13.65 37.19 13.67
C GLU A 414 14.61 38.36 13.63
N GLU A 415 15.16 38.71 14.80
CA GLU A 415 16.24 39.68 14.92
C GLU A 415 17.23 39.37 13.80
N GLN A 416 17.25 40.27 12.82
CA GLN A 416 18.14 40.21 11.67
C GLN A 416 19.55 40.14 12.23
N LYS A 417 20.12 38.93 12.26
CA LYS A 417 21.56 38.79 12.36
C LYS A 417 22.14 39.57 11.18
N PRO A 418 23.11 40.47 11.41
CA PRO A 418 23.67 41.28 10.34
C PRO A 418 24.28 40.37 9.27
N GLU A 419 23.63 40.32 8.11
CA GLU A 419 24.21 39.76 6.89
C GLU A 419 25.41 40.64 6.51
N SER A 420 26.57 40.01 6.44
CA SER A 420 27.79 40.59 5.89
C SER A 420 27.62 40.86 4.41
N ASP A 421 27.93 42.08 4.00
CA ASP A 421 27.90 42.58 2.63
C ASP A 421 28.63 41.67 1.64
N ALA A 422 27.89 41.04 0.74
CA ALA A 422 28.40 40.49 -0.51
C ALA A 422 27.47 40.94 -1.65
N GLU A 423 27.93 41.95 -2.39
CA GLU A 423 27.30 42.46 -3.60
C GLU A 423 27.29 41.39 -4.71
N GLU A 424 26.16 40.70 -4.89
CA GLU A 424 25.85 39.99 -6.14
C GLU A 424 24.66 40.62 -6.87
N SER A 425 25.00 41.52 -7.80
CA SER A 425 24.48 41.60 -9.18
C SER A 425 22.95 41.44 -9.37
N SER A 426 22.27 42.59 -9.40
CA SER A 426 20.86 42.78 -9.81
C SER A 426 20.57 42.53 -11.30
N LEU A 427 21.58 42.18 -12.10
CA LEU A 427 21.48 41.97 -13.55
C LEU A 427 21.00 40.56 -13.94
N SER A 428 21.16 39.55 -13.08
CA SER A 428 20.71 38.17 -13.37
C SER A 428 19.18 38.00 -13.21
N LYS A 429 18.57 38.75 -12.27
CA LYS A 429 17.12 38.71 -12.04
C LYS A 429 16.30 39.46 -13.10
N SER A 430 16.88 40.44 -13.79
CA SER A 430 16.20 41.19 -14.85
C SER A 430 16.29 40.48 -16.22
N LEU A 431 17.41 39.81 -16.52
CA LEU A 431 17.55 39.03 -17.76
C LEU A 431 16.67 37.76 -17.77
N GLY A 432 16.49 37.10 -16.62
CA GLY A 432 15.64 35.91 -16.52
C GLY A 432 14.17 36.16 -16.88
N LYS A 433 13.63 37.34 -16.52
CA LYS A 433 12.24 37.72 -16.83
C LYS A 433 12.02 38.17 -18.28
N ALA A 434 13.05 38.75 -18.92
CA ALA A 434 12.97 39.18 -20.31
C ALA A 434 13.04 38.00 -21.29
N LEU A 435 13.78 36.94 -20.94
CA LEU A 435 13.91 35.74 -21.78
C LEU A 435 12.66 34.84 -21.74
N GLU A 436 11.94 34.80 -20.61
CA GLU A 436 10.64 34.11 -20.49
C GLU A 436 9.54 34.76 -21.34
N GLN A 437 9.57 36.08 -21.53
CA GLN A 437 8.58 36.80 -22.35
C GLN A 437 8.81 36.65 -23.86
N LEU A 438 10.04 36.37 -24.30
CA LEU A 438 10.40 36.31 -25.72
C LEU A 438 10.23 34.92 -26.35
N LEU A 439 10.12 33.85 -25.54
CA LEU A 439 10.03 32.46 -26.03
C LEU A 439 8.65 31.82 -25.83
N GLY A 440 7.69 32.52 -25.20
CA GLY A 440 6.39 31.97 -24.80
C GLY A 440 5.18 32.53 -25.56
N GLY A 441 5.25 32.69 -26.89
CA GLY A 441 4.16 33.18 -27.74
C GLY A 441 3.09 32.13 -28.10
N GLY A 442 2.74 31.24 -27.17
CA GLY A 442 1.64 30.29 -27.32
C GLY A 442 0.45 30.74 -26.50
N SER A 443 -0.71 30.88 -27.13
CA SER A 443 -1.99 31.13 -26.49
C SER A 443 -2.10 30.34 -25.18
N ARG A 444 -2.10 31.03 -24.03
CA ARG A 444 -2.32 30.42 -22.73
C ARG A 444 -3.60 29.59 -22.82
N PRO A 445 -3.56 28.25 -22.70
CA PRO A 445 -4.80 27.50 -22.54
C PRO A 445 -5.52 28.10 -21.33
N ALA A 446 -6.86 28.20 -21.43
CA ALA A 446 -7.70 28.70 -20.35
C ALA A 446 -7.20 28.12 -19.02
N ALA A 447 -7.03 28.99 -18.01
CA ALA A 447 -6.51 28.58 -16.71
C ALA A 447 -7.27 27.31 -16.29
N PRO A 448 -6.57 26.18 -16.05
CA PRO A 448 -7.24 24.93 -15.72
C PRO A 448 -8.20 25.22 -14.57
N ALA A 449 -9.44 24.75 -14.70
CA ALA A 449 -10.45 24.87 -13.66
C ALA A 449 -9.79 24.57 -12.31
N ALA A 450 -10.01 25.44 -11.32
CA ALA A 450 -9.32 25.36 -10.04
C ALA A 450 -9.43 23.93 -9.50
N ARG A 451 -8.29 23.22 -9.47
CA ARG A 451 -8.27 21.83 -9.01
C ARG A 451 -8.83 21.81 -7.59
N ILE A 452 -9.90 21.03 -7.40
CA ILE A 452 -10.48 20.77 -6.08
C ILE A 452 -9.34 20.25 -5.20
N ARG A 453 -9.08 20.95 -4.09
CA ARG A 453 -7.97 20.60 -3.21
C ARG A 453 -8.51 19.77 -2.04
N PRO A 454 -8.12 18.49 -1.91
CA PRO A 454 -8.75 17.58 -0.97
C PRO A 454 -8.56 18.03 0.49
N THR A 455 -9.55 17.80 1.33
CA THR A 455 -9.42 17.91 2.79
C THR A 455 -9.83 16.57 3.39
N LEU A 456 -8.85 15.78 3.82
CA LEU A 456 -9.01 14.37 4.15
C LEU A 456 -8.35 14.08 5.49
N ILE A 457 -8.97 13.20 6.28
CA ILE A 457 -8.39 12.63 7.49
C ILE A 457 -8.51 11.12 7.40
N SER A 458 -7.42 10.40 7.63
CA SER A 458 -7.38 8.94 7.70
C SER A 458 -6.89 8.52 9.08
N ALA A 459 -7.51 7.51 9.66
CA ALA A 459 -7.11 6.98 10.96
C ALA A 459 -7.42 5.49 11.10
N GLN A 460 -6.69 4.84 12.00
CA GLN A 460 -6.87 3.45 12.39
C GLN A 460 -7.34 3.32 13.83
N ALA A 461 -8.24 2.38 14.06
CA ALA A 461 -8.64 2.03 15.41
C ALA A 461 -7.53 1.22 16.11
N THR A 462 -7.57 1.22 17.43
CA THR A 462 -6.73 0.39 18.28
C THR A 462 -7.50 -0.85 18.74
N ARG A 463 -6.80 -1.80 19.36
CA ARG A 463 -7.43 -2.99 19.95
C ARG A 463 -8.41 -2.66 21.08
N ASP A 464 -8.24 -1.48 21.69
CA ASP A 464 -9.07 -1.00 22.79
C ASP A 464 -10.42 -0.42 22.32
N TYR A 465 -10.61 -0.27 21.00
CA TYR A 465 -11.87 0.19 20.45
C TYR A 465 -13.02 -0.77 20.82
N GLN A 466 -14.05 -0.23 21.47
CA GLN A 466 -15.16 -1.01 21.98
C GLN A 466 -16.12 -1.42 20.86
N ALA A 467 -16.63 -2.64 20.93
CA ALA A 467 -17.59 -3.10 19.94
C ALA A 467 -18.92 -2.35 20.10
N VAL A 468 -19.50 -1.96 18.96
CA VAL A 468 -20.83 -1.36 18.85
C VAL A 468 -21.83 -2.44 18.50
N LYS A 469 -22.86 -2.57 19.34
CA LYS A 469 -23.94 -3.54 19.14
C LYS A 469 -25.01 -2.95 18.23
N VAL A 470 -25.17 -3.53 17.04
CA VAL A 470 -26.24 -3.22 16.09
C VAL A 470 -27.37 -4.22 16.28
N VAL A 471 -28.59 -3.71 16.46
CA VAL A 471 -29.80 -4.52 16.68
C VAL A 471 -30.77 -4.26 15.53
N GLU A 472 -31.50 -5.29 15.11
CA GLU A 472 -32.50 -5.20 14.05
C GLU A 472 -33.47 -4.02 14.27
N GLY A 473 -33.66 -3.22 13.22
CA GLY A 473 -34.56 -2.06 13.23
C GLY A 473 -34.14 -0.91 14.14
N ARG A 474 -32.98 -0.99 14.81
CA ARG A 474 -32.47 0.07 15.69
C ARG A 474 -31.23 0.72 15.11
N THR A 475 -31.04 1.98 15.48
CA THR A 475 -29.84 2.76 15.15
C THR A 475 -28.91 2.82 16.36
N ALA A 476 -27.66 2.40 16.18
CA ALA A 476 -26.58 2.57 17.14
C ALA A 476 -25.68 3.75 16.74
N VAL A 477 -24.95 4.33 17.68
CA VAL A 477 -23.90 5.29 17.37
C VAL A 477 -22.60 4.51 17.18
N LEU A 478 -21.89 4.77 16.07
CA LEU A 478 -20.54 4.28 15.82
C LEU A 478 -19.57 5.44 16.01
N PRO A 479 -19.08 5.68 17.24
CA PRO A 479 -18.30 6.87 17.54
C PRO A 479 -16.89 6.76 16.95
N PHE A 480 -16.47 7.74 16.16
CA PHE A 480 -15.07 7.91 15.76
C PHE A 480 -14.81 9.29 15.19
N GLY A 481 -13.53 9.64 15.05
CA GLY A 481 -13.11 10.93 14.50
C GLY A 481 -12.99 12.01 15.56
N PRO A 482 -13.24 13.29 15.22
CA PRO A 482 -13.01 14.42 16.11
C PRO A 482 -13.87 14.38 17.39
N PRO A 483 -13.47 15.10 18.45
CA PRO A 483 -12.27 15.95 18.51
C PRO A 483 -10.98 15.13 18.59
N PHE A 484 -9.98 15.53 17.80
CA PHE A 484 -8.64 14.96 17.88
C PHE A 484 -7.86 15.61 19.02
N LYS A 485 -7.14 14.81 19.80
CA LYS A 485 -6.30 15.27 20.91
C LYS A 485 -4.83 14.98 20.59
N PRO A 486 -3.91 15.94 20.78
CA PRO A 486 -2.49 15.66 20.65
C PRO A 486 -2.03 14.74 21.79
N HIS A 487 -1.28 13.71 21.45
CA HIS A 487 -0.62 12.79 22.37
C HIS A 487 0.89 12.83 22.11
N VAL A 488 1.64 13.31 23.11
CA VAL A 488 3.09 13.47 23.01
C VAL A 488 3.79 12.34 23.76
N VAL A 489 4.62 11.59 23.06
CA VAL A 489 5.50 10.56 23.64
C VAL A 489 6.89 11.15 23.85
N VAL A 490 7.43 10.99 25.05
CA VAL A 490 8.77 11.47 25.43
C VAL A 490 9.72 10.29 25.52
N GLN A 491 10.82 10.34 24.77
CA GLN A 491 11.88 9.34 24.80
C GLN A 491 13.20 9.98 25.25
N TYR A 492 13.81 9.41 26.28
CA TYR A 492 15.11 9.85 26.78
C TYR A 492 16.21 9.01 26.15
N GLN A 493 17.11 9.65 25.40
CA GLN A 493 18.29 8.99 24.84
C GLN A 493 19.50 9.15 25.79
N ARG A 494 20.52 8.29 25.64
CA ARG A 494 21.66 8.19 26.57
C ARG A 494 22.49 9.48 26.72
N ASP A 495 22.36 10.44 25.79
CA ASP A 495 23.20 11.64 25.71
C ASP A 495 22.49 12.94 26.13
N LYS A 496 21.61 12.89 27.14
CA LYS A 496 20.76 14.04 27.57
C LYS A 496 19.85 14.61 26.48
N MET A 497 19.69 13.89 25.37
CA MET A 497 18.73 14.24 24.33
C MET A 497 17.34 13.71 24.70
N VAL A 498 16.34 14.58 24.56
CA VAL A 498 14.93 14.22 24.68
C VAL A 498 14.34 14.27 23.28
N GLN A 499 13.76 13.15 22.84
CA GLN A 499 13.00 13.07 21.61
C GLN A 499 11.51 13.12 21.93
N LEU A 500 10.79 13.99 21.23
CA LEU A 500 9.34 14.12 21.34
C LEU A 500 8.70 13.56 20.06
N GLY A 501 7.79 12.60 20.22
CA GLY A 501 6.89 12.16 19.15
C GLY A 501 5.49 12.72 19.40
N LEU A 502 4.81 13.17 18.35
CA LEU A 502 3.41 13.61 18.42
C LEU A 502 2.53 12.72 17.55
N THR A 503 1.44 12.25 18.13
CA THR A 503 0.35 11.55 17.44
C THR A 503 -0.97 12.28 17.72
N LEU A 504 -1.89 12.30 16.77
CA LEU A 504 -3.25 12.79 17.01
C LEU A 504 -4.17 11.60 17.28
N ILE A 505 -4.90 11.67 18.39
CA ILE A 505 -5.79 10.60 18.87
C ILE A 505 -7.24 11.05 18.74
N GLY A 506 -8.06 10.24 18.06
CA GLY A 506 -9.49 10.47 17.88
C GLY A 506 -10.30 10.28 19.16
N SER A 507 -11.60 10.53 19.05
CA SER A 507 -12.54 10.53 20.17
C SER A 507 -12.69 9.17 20.87
N GLN A 508 -12.32 8.06 20.23
CA GLN A 508 -12.32 6.71 20.82
C GLN A 508 -10.94 6.06 20.87
N GLY A 509 -9.86 6.86 20.78
CA GLY A 509 -8.50 6.33 20.84
C GLY A 509 -7.90 5.93 19.49
N GLU A 510 -8.56 6.25 18.39
CA GLU A 510 -8.07 6.00 17.04
C GLU A 510 -6.83 6.84 16.74
N ILE A 511 -5.88 6.30 16.00
CA ILE A 511 -4.63 6.95 15.66
C ILE A 511 -4.77 7.57 14.27
N CYS A 512 -4.61 8.88 14.19
CA CYS A 512 -4.64 9.61 12.93
C CYS A 512 -3.34 9.37 12.15
N ASP A 513 -3.44 8.68 11.01
CA ASP A 513 -2.29 8.33 10.18
C ASP A 513 -1.98 9.41 9.15
N ASN A 514 -3.02 10.07 8.64
CA ASN A 514 -2.87 11.08 7.61
C ASN A 514 -3.88 12.22 7.78
N MET A 515 -3.43 13.43 7.49
CA MET A 515 -4.26 14.63 7.48
C MET A 515 -3.83 15.54 6.34
N ILE A 516 -4.76 15.83 5.45
CA ILE A 516 -4.60 16.76 4.34
C ILE A 516 -5.63 17.87 4.53
N ALA A 517 -5.18 19.11 4.45
CA ALA A 517 -6.01 20.30 4.50
C ALA A 517 -5.81 21.10 3.21
N ARG A 518 -6.88 21.25 2.41
CA ARG A 518 -6.86 22.00 1.13
C ARG A 518 -5.69 21.58 0.22
N GLY A 519 -5.51 20.27 0.07
CA GLY A 519 -4.54 19.62 -0.82
C GLY A 519 -3.09 19.66 -0.33
N GLY A 520 -2.85 20.19 0.87
CA GLY A 520 -1.53 20.21 1.50
C GLY A 520 -1.53 19.56 2.86
N ARG A 521 -0.34 19.17 3.33
CA ARG A 521 -0.14 18.81 4.74
C ARG A 521 -0.37 20.08 5.59
N PRO A 522 -1.06 20.01 6.75
CA PRO A 522 -1.23 21.15 7.64
C PRO A 522 0.11 21.79 8.06
N SER A 523 0.08 22.99 8.65
CA SER A 523 1.31 23.56 9.23
C SER A 523 1.87 22.66 10.35
N LYS A 524 3.20 22.67 10.51
CA LYS A 524 3.87 21.87 11.55
C LYS A 524 3.28 22.21 12.93
N PRO A 525 2.91 21.21 13.74
CA PRO A 525 2.47 21.45 15.11
C PRO A 525 3.60 22.09 15.94
N ARG A 526 3.25 23.01 16.83
CA ARG A 526 4.19 23.69 17.73
C ARG A 526 4.17 23.04 19.12
N PHE A 527 5.30 23.08 19.82
CA PHE A 527 5.38 22.72 21.23
C PHE A 527 6.10 23.78 22.05
N SER A 528 5.74 23.84 23.32
CA SER A 528 6.50 24.52 24.36
C SER A 528 6.70 23.56 25.53
N ILE A 529 7.91 23.55 26.09
CA ILE A 529 8.26 22.84 27.32
C ILE A 529 8.40 23.90 28.39
N THR A 530 7.69 23.73 29.49
CA THR A 530 7.75 24.63 30.64
C THR A 530 8.38 23.93 31.84
N ASN A 531 9.07 24.69 32.69
CA ASN A 531 9.48 24.21 33.99
C ASN A 531 8.29 24.20 34.97
N ALA A 532 8.51 23.73 36.21
CA ALA A 532 7.47 23.67 37.24
C ALA A 532 6.87 25.03 37.63
N LYS A 533 7.52 26.15 37.29
CA LYS A 533 7.02 27.52 37.50
C LYS A 533 6.19 28.03 36.31
N GLY A 534 6.06 27.25 35.24
CA GLY A 534 5.40 27.67 34.00
C GLY A 534 6.28 28.48 33.05
N GLU A 535 7.56 28.67 33.36
CA GLU A 535 8.50 29.39 32.48
C GLU A 535 8.86 28.49 31.30
N VAL A 536 8.79 29.02 30.07
CA VAL A 536 9.17 28.28 28.87
C VAL A 536 10.67 28.06 28.86
N VAL A 537 11.08 26.79 28.90
CA VAL A 537 12.50 26.38 28.84
C VAL A 537 12.93 25.98 27.43
N GLN A 538 11.99 25.58 26.58
CA GLN A 538 12.23 25.25 25.18
C GLN A 538 10.94 25.42 24.38
N GLN A 539 11.07 25.80 23.12
CA GLN A 539 9.98 25.78 22.15
C GLN A 539 10.47 25.24 20.81
N GLY A 540 9.55 24.78 19.98
CA GLY A 540 9.91 24.27 18.66
C GLY A 540 8.69 23.83 17.86
N ASN A 541 8.99 23.21 16.72
CA ASN A 541 8.00 22.57 15.86
C ASN A 541 8.24 21.07 15.85
N PHE A 542 7.18 20.28 15.77
CA PHE A 542 7.29 18.88 15.39
C PHE A 542 7.64 18.81 13.91
N GLU A 543 8.52 17.87 13.59
CA GLU A 543 8.73 17.47 12.21
C GLU A 543 7.73 16.39 11.83
N TYR A 544 7.36 16.45 10.58
CA TYR A 544 6.50 15.49 9.97
C TYR A 544 7.30 14.23 9.66
N GLY A 545 6.97 13.15 10.36
CA GLY A 545 7.47 11.80 10.07
C GLY A 545 7.00 11.29 8.72
#